data_AF-A0A6S6R0I8-F1
#
_entry.id   AF-A0A6S6R0I8-F1
#
_cell.length_a   1.000
_cell.length_b   1.000
_cell.length_c   1.000
_cell.angle_alpha   90.00
_cell.angle_beta   90.00
_cell.angle_gamma   90.00
#
_symmetry.space_group_name_H-M   'P 1'
#
loop_
_entity.id
_entity.type
_entity.pdbx_description
1 polymer ?
#
loop_
_entity_poly.entity_id
_entity_poly.type
_entity_poly.pdbx_seq_one_letter_code
_entity_poly.pdbx_strand_id
1 'polypeptide(L)' 'MDEWDLKVILDDLRSMFSDKISEIKSICDQHDGSVIFDIVPSFSTDSKPALYFDNDFLDIVHYLNATIQIDMYVE' A
#
# COMPACT_ATOMS: atom_id res chain seq x y z
N MET A 1 -0.15 -15.01 16.44
CA MET A 1 0.24 -13.96 15.50
C MET A 1 -0.47 -14.33 14.22
N ASP A 2 -1.49 -13.57 13.85
CA ASP A 2 -2.18 -13.85 12.60
C ASP A 2 -1.21 -13.44 11.49
N GLU A 3 -0.67 -14.40 10.78
CA GLU A 3 0.20 -14.17 9.62
C GLU A 3 -0.72 -13.94 8.43
N TRP A 4 -0.86 -12.68 8.02
CA TRP A 4 -1.72 -12.30 6.90
C TRP A 4 -0.84 -12.16 5.66
N ASP A 5 -1.21 -12.86 4.60
CA ASP A 5 -0.59 -12.69 3.29
C ASP A 5 -0.74 -11.22 2.87
N LEU A 6 0.38 -10.57 2.52
CA LEU A 6 0.42 -9.19 2.04
C LEU A 6 -0.62 -8.95 0.94
N LYS A 7 -0.85 -9.94 0.07
CA LYS A 7 -1.85 -9.83 -0.98
C LYS A 7 -3.26 -9.61 -0.43
N VAL A 8 -3.66 -10.35 0.60
CA VAL A 8 -4.99 -10.23 1.20
C VAL A 8 -5.19 -8.84 1.80
N ILE A 9 -4.16 -8.33 2.49
CA ILE A 9 -4.21 -6.98 3.07
C ILE A 9 -4.34 -5.91 1.97
N LEU A 10 -3.57 -6.02 0.89
CA LEU A 10 -3.64 -5.08 -0.22
C LEU A 10 -4.98 -5.13 -0.96
N ASP A 11 -5.54 -6.33 -1.14
CA ASP A 11 -6.86 -6.54 -1.73
C ASP A 11 -7.98 -5.92 -0.88
N ASP A 12 -7.93 -6.13 0.45
CA ASP A 12 -8.87 -5.54 1.40
C ASP A 12 -8.75 -4.01 1.41
N LEU A 13 -7.52 -3.50 1.52
CA LEU A 13 -7.25 -2.06 1.48
C LEU A 13 -7.84 -1.46 0.20
N ARG A 14 -7.52 -2.03 -0.96
CA ARG A 14 -8.07 -1.59 -2.25
C ARG A 14 -9.60 -1.57 -2.25
N SER A 15 -10.24 -2.61 -1.73
CA SER A 15 -11.70 -2.66 -1.64
C SER A 15 -12.27 -1.52 -0.80
N MET A 16 -11.56 -1.07 0.23
CA MET A 16 -12.03 -0.02 1.13
C MET A 16 -12.04 1.39 0.52
N PHE A 17 -11.15 1.70 -0.42
CA PHE A 17 -11.03 3.06 -0.97
C PHE A 17 -11.19 3.16 -2.49
N SER A 18 -11.42 2.04 -3.19
CA SER A 18 -11.55 2.01 -4.66
C SER A 18 -12.57 3.01 -5.22
N ASP A 19 -13.70 3.20 -4.54
CA ASP A 19 -14.76 4.15 -4.94
C ASP A 19 -14.40 5.62 -4.62
N LYS A 20 -13.36 5.85 -3.82
CA LYS A 20 -12.88 7.17 -3.39
C LYS A 20 -11.58 7.61 -4.07
N ILE A 21 -10.94 6.75 -4.87
CA ILE A 21 -9.66 7.06 -5.52
C ILE A 21 -9.69 8.38 -6.31
N SER A 22 -10.74 8.62 -7.08
CA SER A 22 -10.88 9.86 -7.86
C SER A 22 -11.06 11.11 -6.98
N GLU A 23 -11.75 10.96 -5.85
CA GLU A 23 -11.96 12.05 -4.88
C GLU A 23 -10.65 12.39 -4.16
N ILE A 24 -9.90 11.37 -3.72
CA ILE A 24 -8.57 11.52 -3.12
C ILE A 24 -7.63 12.24 -4.09
N LYS A 25 -7.62 11.83 -5.38
CA LYS A 25 -6.81 12.49 -6.40
C LYS A 25 -7.17 13.97 -6.55
N SER A 26 -8.47 14.28 -6.66
CA SER A 26 -8.92 15.66 -6.82
C SER A 26 -8.53 16.54 -5.63
N ILE A 27 -8.60 16.02 -4.40
CA ILE A 27 -8.21 16.76 -3.19
C ILE A 27 -6.70 17.02 -3.21
N CYS A 28 -5.88 16.01 -3.55
CA CYS A 28 -4.44 16.17 -3.61
C CYS A 28 -4.02 17.19 -4.68
N ASP A 29 -4.59 17.09 -5.89
CA ASP A 29 -4.27 18.00 -7.00
C ASP A 29 -4.68 19.47 -6.69
N GLN A 30 -5.74 19.68 -5.90
CA GLN A 30 -6.20 21.02 -5.52
C GLN A 30 -5.41 21.66 -4.38
N HIS A 31 -4.85 20.85 -3.48
CA HIS A 31 -4.24 21.30 -2.23
C HIS A 31 -2.75 21.04 -2.13
N ASP A 32 -2.09 20.66 -3.24
CA ASP A 32 -0.69 20.22 -3.27
C ASP A 32 -0.45 19.09 -2.26
N GLY A 33 -1.43 18.19 -2.16
CA GLY A 33 -1.42 17.04 -1.27
C GLY A 33 -0.62 15.88 -1.84
N SER A 34 -0.12 15.01 -0.96
CA SER A 34 0.56 13.77 -1.33
C SER A 34 -0.11 12.57 -0.68
N VAL A 35 -0.14 11.45 -1.40
CA VAL A 35 -0.63 10.17 -0.88
C VAL A 35 0.58 9.31 -0.53
N ILE A 36 0.56 8.73 0.67
CA ILE A 36 1.61 7.82 1.15
C ILE A 36 0.93 6.52 1.60
N PHE A 37 1.35 5.41 1.03
CA PHE A 37 1.04 4.07 1.54
C PHE A 37 2.16 3.65 2.47
N ASP A 38 1.89 3.71 3.78
CA ASP A 38 2.83 3.31 4.82
C ASP A 38 2.64 1.83 5.15
N ILE A 39 3.63 1.00 4.83
CA ILE A 39 3.57 -0.46 4.93
C ILE A 39 4.65 -0.91 5.90
N VAL A 40 4.21 -1.53 7.00
CA VAL A 40 5.09 -2.00 8.07
C VAL A 40 5.03 -3.52 8.16
N PRO A 41 5.84 -4.25 7.38
CA PRO A 41 5.91 -5.71 7.48
C PRO A 41 6.77 -6.16 8.65
N SER A 42 6.34 -7.24 9.30
CA SER A 42 7.16 -8.02 10.24
C SER A 42 7.40 -9.42 9.68
N PHE A 43 8.62 -9.93 9.87
CA PHE A 43 9.02 -11.26 9.40
C PHE A 43 9.48 -12.13 10.56
N SER A 44 8.93 -13.33 10.66
CA SER A 44 9.16 -14.29 11.75
C SER A 44 10.30 -15.28 11.49
N THR A 45 10.97 -15.20 10.33
CA THR A 45 12.00 -16.17 9.93
C THR A 45 13.19 -15.52 9.24
N ASP A 46 14.39 -16.11 9.40
CA ASP A 46 15.64 -15.75 8.70
C ASP A 46 15.61 -15.99 7.17
N SER A 47 14.45 -16.35 6.61
CA SER A 47 14.29 -16.47 5.17
C SER A 47 14.24 -15.07 4.58
N LYS A 48 14.99 -14.82 3.49
CA LYS A 48 15.05 -13.51 2.83
C LYS A 48 13.64 -13.06 2.47
N PRO A 49 13.05 -12.07 3.18
CA PRO A 49 11.68 -11.71 2.94
C PRO A 49 11.55 -10.98 1.60
N ALA A 50 10.46 -11.25 0.90
CA ALA A 50 10.12 -10.58 -0.35
C ALA A 50 8.74 -9.94 -0.22
N LEU A 51 8.65 -8.67 -0.57
CA LEU A 51 7.38 -7.95 -0.72
C LEU A 51 7.03 -7.92 -2.20
N TYR A 52 5.81 -8.31 -2.52
CA TYR A 52 5.28 -8.28 -3.88
C TYR A 52 4.04 -7.40 -3.92
N PHE A 53 4.03 -6.46 -4.86
CA PHE A 53 2.89 -5.62 -5.19
C PHE A 53 2.41 -5.99 -6.57
N ASP A 54 1.10 -6.29 -6.71
CA ASP A 54 0.53 -6.58 -8.02
C ASP A 54 0.31 -5.31 -8.85
N ASN A 55 0.05 -5.51 -10.14
CA ASN A 55 -0.16 -4.40 -11.07
C ASN A 55 -1.35 -3.54 -10.68
N ASP A 56 -2.42 -4.12 -10.14
CA ASP A 56 -3.60 -3.34 -9.78
C ASP A 56 -3.29 -2.36 -8.64
N PHE A 57 -2.52 -2.79 -7.63
CA PHE A 57 -2.04 -1.90 -6.58
C PHE A 57 -1.08 -0.84 -7.14
N LEU A 58 -0.15 -1.23 -8.02
CA LEU A 58 0.80 -0.30 -8.64
C LEU A 58 0.12 0.73 -9.54
N ASP A 59 -0.95 0.36 -10.22
CA ASP A 59 -1.76 1.27 -11.04
C ASP A 59 -2.45 2.33 -10.18
N ILE A 60 -2.90 1.96 -8.98
CA ILE A 60 -3.47 2.90 -8.00
C ILE A 60 -2.38 3.86 -7.48
N VAL A 61 -1.23 3.32 -7.10
CA VAL A 61 -0.07 4.11 -6.65
C VAL A 61 0.32 5.12 -7.73
N HIS A 62 0.38 4.67 -8.98
CA HIS A 62 0.70 5.52 -10.12
C HIS A 62 -0.37 6.58 -10.36
N TYR A 63 -1.65 6.21 -10.37
CA TYR A 63 -2.77 7.12 -10.59
C TYR A 63 -2.81 8.26 -9.56
N LEU A 64 -2.54 7.93 -8.29
CA LEU A 64 -2.51 8.87 -7.18
C LEU A 64 -1.19 9.66 -7.09
N ASN A 65 -0.20 9.37 -7.95
CA ASN A 65 1.18 9.85 -7.80
C ASN A 65 1.71 9.64 -6.36
N ALA A 66 1.39 8.47 -5.80
CA ALA A 66 1.63 8.15 -4.41
C ALA A 66 3.05 7.62 -4.17
N THR A 67 3.51 7.74 -2.93
CA THR A 67 4.75 7.09 -2.46
C THR A 67 4.42 5.84 -1.67
N ILE A 68 5.17 4.76 -1.90
CA ILE A 68 5.15 3.58 -1.03
C ILE A 68 6.29 3.73 -0.04
N GLN A 69 5.98 3.79 1.24
CA GLN A 69 6.95 3.77 2.32
C GLN A 69 6.95 2.39 2.97
N ILE A 70 8.12 1.80 3.15
CA ILE A 70 8.29 0.48 3.75
C ILE A 70 9.18 0.63 4.97
N ASP A 71 8.63 0.35 6.15
CA ASP A 71 9.38 0.28 7.41
C ASP A 71 9.44 -1.17 7.90
N MET A 72 10.62 -1.78 7.85
CA MET A 72 10.79 -3.21 8.02
C MET A 72 11.40 -3.55 9.38
N TYR A 73 10.74 -4.46 10.09
CA TYR A 73 11.24 -5.00 11.36
C TYR A 73 11.51 -6.50 11.24
N VAL A 74 12.64 -6.93 11.80
CA VAL A 74 13.00 -8.35 11.97
C VAL A 74 12.86 -8.66 13.46
N GLU A 75 12.07 -9.69 13.81
CA GLU A 75 11.92 -10.16 15.19
C GLU A 75 13.06 -11.12 15.61
#